data_AF-A0A2C9LVL0-F1
#
_entry.id   AF-A0A2C9LVL0-F1
#
_cell.length_a   1.000
_cell.length_b   1.000
_cell.length_c   1.000
_cell.angle_alpha   90.00
_cell.angle_beta   90.00
_cell.angle_gamma   90.00
#
_symmetry.space_group_name_H-M   'P 1'
#
loop_
_entity.id
_entity.type
_entity.pdbx_description
1 polymer ?
#
loop_
_entity_poly.entity_id
_entity_poly.type
_entity_poly.pdbx_seq_one_letter_code
_entity_poly.pdbx_strand_id
1 'polypeptide(L)'
;MSIVGVTIDYGPFGFMDKYNPYFVCNASDDGGRYSYKKQPEICKWNCQKLAEAIQDAVPLSKTEPVLNLFDEEFDRHYNMKMRKKVFLFMHNHRFEYL
;
A
#
# COMPACT_ATOMS: atom_id res chain seq x y z
N MET A 1 -1.75 -9.51 8.63
CA MET A 1 -0.60 -8.90 7.94
C MET A 1 0.62 -9.77 8.16
N SER A 2 1.39 -10.10 7.12
CA SER A 2 2.66 -10.84 7.26
C SER A 2 3.81 -9.89 7.61
N ILE A 3 4.68 -10.28 8.55
CA ILE A 3 5.85 -9.48 8.97
C ILE A 3 6.87 -9.29 7.85
N VAL A 4 6.92 -10.22 6.89
CA VAL A 4 7.82 -10.16 5.72
C VAL A 4 7.16 -9.57 4.47
N GLY A 5 5.95 -9.02 4.58
CA GLY A 5 5.29 -8.31 3.48
C GLY A 5 4.69 -9.19 2.38
N VAL A 6 4.50 -10.49 2.61
CA VAL A 6 3.82 -11.39 1.65
C VAL A 6 2.30 -11.40 1.87
N THR A 7 1.53 -11.60 0.78
CA THR A 7 0.09 -11.81 0.84
C THR A 7 -0.21 -13.14 1.55
N ILE A 8 -1.16 -13.13 2.49
CA ILE A 8 -1.53 -14.29 3.32
C ILE A 8 -3.04 -14.29 3.56
N ASP A 9 -3.55 -15.41 4.10
CA ASP A 9 -4.92 -15.56 4.59
C ASP A 9 -6.00 -15.31 3.50
N TYR A 10 -6.00 -16.18 2.49
CA TYR A 10 -6.91 -16.13 1.35
C TYR A 10 -8.32 -16.61 1.75
N GLY A 11 -9.11 -15.71 2.33
CA GLY A 11 -10.54 -15.90 2.58
C GLY A 11 -11.40 -15.30 1.45
N PRO A 12 -12.28 -14.31 1.73
CA PRO A 12 -13.12 -13.65 0.73
C PRO A 12 -12.32 -12.61 -0.08
N PHE A 13 -11.28 -13.05 -0.79
CA PHE A 13 -10.54 -12.19 -1.72
C PHE A 13 -11.22 -12.17 -3.10
N GLY A 14 -10.99 -11.12 -3.88
CA GLY A 14 -11.50 -11.04 -5.23
C GLY A 14 -10.62 -10.19 -6.14
N PHE A 15 -10.36 -10.68 -7.35
CA PHE A 15 -9.89 -9.84 -8.44
C PHE A 15 -11.08 -9.05 -9.01
N MET A 16 -10.84 -7.81 -9.41
CA MET A 16 -11.90 -6.98 -10.01
C MET A 16 -12.12 -7.34 -11.47
N ASP A 17 -13.36 -7.72 -11.83
CA ASP A 17 -13.74 -7.91 -13.24
C ASP A 17 -13.89 -6.58 -13.99
N LYS A 18 -14.64 -5.66 -13.39
CA LYS A 18 -14.77 -4.27 -13.86
C LYS A 18 -14.11 -3.36 -12.84
N TYR A 19 -13.41 -2.33 -13.32
CA TYR A 19 -12.79 -1.35 -12.43
C TYR A 19 -13.86 -0.65 -11.59
N ASN A 20 -13.76 -0.81 -10.28
CA ASN A 20 -14.52 -0.07 -9.29
C ASN A 20 -13.61 0.23 -8.10
N PRO A 21 -13.19 1.50 -7.89
CA PRO A 21 -12.30 1.83 -6.78
C PRO A 21 -12.93 1.55 -5.40
N TYR A 22 -14.27 1.52 -5.32
CA TYR A 22 -15.02 1.23 -4.10
C TYR A 22 -15.38 -0.26 -3.96
N PHE A 23 -14.82 -1.15 -4.79
CA PHE A 23 -15.10 -2.58 -4.74
C PHE A 23 -14.76 -3.17 -3.37
N VAL A 24 -15.71 -3.90 -2.78
CA VAL A 24 -15.59 -4.65 -1.53
C VAL A 24 -15.80 -6.12 -1.88
N CYS A 25 -14.78 -6.95 -1.70
CA CYS A 25 -14.87 -8.39 -1.99
C CYS A 25 -15.46 -9.20 -0.83
N ASN A 26 -15.38 -8.68 0.40
CA ASN A 26 -15.91 -9.34 1.58
C ASN A 26 -17.37 -8.94 1.84
N ALA A 27 -18.30 -9.88 1.72
CA ALA A 27 -19.72 -9.64 1.97
C ALA A 27 -20.06 -9.21 3.41
N SER A 28 -19.15 -9.43 4.37
CA SER A 28 -19.31 -8.98 5.76
C SER A 28 -18.70 -7.61 6.05
N ASP A 29 -18.07 -6.95 5.07
CA ASP A 29 -17.49 -5.62 5.22
C ASP A 29 -18.49 -4.52 4.79
N ASP A 30 -19.58 -4.39 5.54
CA ASP A 30 -20.66 -3.43 5.26
C ASP A 30 -20.18 -1.97 5.24
N GLY A 31 -19.14 -1.66 6.03
CA GLY A 31 -18.52 -0.32 6.09
C GLY A 31 -17.48 -0.05 5.00
N GLY A 32 -17.19 -1.06 4.16
CA GLY A 32 -16.15 -1.01 3.13
C GLY A 32 -14.79 -0.63 3.69
N ARG A 33 -14.44 -1.07 4.91
CA ARG A 33 -13.15 -0.83 5.56
C ARG A 33 -12.01 -1.33 4.68
N TYR A 34 -12.19 -2.47 4.03
CA TYR A 34 -11.20 -3.13 3.18
C TYR A 34 -11.51 -3.02 1.68
N SER A 35 -12.33 -2.03 1.29
CA SER A 35 -12.54 -1.69 -0.12
C SER A 35 -11.23 -1.43 -0.85
N TYR A 36 -11.17 -1.75 -2.15
CA TYR A 36 -9.96 -1.69 -2.96
C TYR A 36 -9.17 -0.38 -2.76
N LYS A 37 -9.82 0.78 -2.87
CA LYS A 37 -9.15 2.08 -2.69
C LYS A 37 -8.62 2.35 -1.28
N LYS A 38 -9.20 1.74 -0.24
CA LYS A 38 -8.80 1.96 1.16
C LYS A 38 -7.62 1.08 1.59
N GLN A 39 -7.29 0.04 0.81
CA GLN A 39 -6.24 -0.91 1.18
C GLN A 39 -4.88 -0.26 1.49
N PRO A 40 -4.40 0.78 0.76
CA PRO A 40 -3.14 1.46 1.11
C PRO A 40 -3.20 2.14 2.49
N GLU A 41 -4.28 2.87 2.77
CA GLU A 41 -4.50 3.55 4.06
C GLU A 41 -4.60 2.53 5.20
N ILE A 42 -5.33 1.43 5.01
CA ILE A 42 -5.43 0.35 5.99
C ILE A 42 -4.07 -0.31 6.23
N CYS A 43 -3.24 -0.48 5.20
CA CYS A 43 -1.91 -1.02 5.35
C CYS A 43 -1.03 -0.09 6.21
N LYS A 44 -1.06 1.23 5.96
CA LYS A 44 -0.37 2.22 6.80
C LYS A 44 -0.85 2.17 8.25
N TRP A 45 -2.17 2.11 8.46
CA TRP A 45 -2.77 1.97 9.79
C TRP A 45 -2.31 0.70 10.50
N ASN A 46 -2.22 -0.43 9.80
CA ASN A 46 -1.69 -1.67 10.37
C ASN A 46 -0.20 -1.55 10.74
N CYS A 47 0.61 -0.86 9.95
CA CYS A 47 2.02 -0.57 10.29
C CYS A 47 2.13 0.31 11.54
N GLN A 48 1.24 1.30 11.69
CA GLN A 48 1.15 2.09 12.92
C GLN A 48 0.79 1.22 14.13
N LYS A 49 -0.15 0.27 13.99
CA LYS A 49 -0.48 -0.68 15.06
C LYS A 49 0.69 -1.60 15.41
N LEU A 50 1.50 -1.99 14.44
CA LEU A 50 2.75 -2.71 14.73
C LEU A 50 3.73 -1.84 15.53
N ALA A 51 3.90 -0.57 15.14
CA ALA A 51 4.77 0.37 15.86
C ALA A 51 4.32 0.58 17.33
N GLU A 52 3.02 0.75 17.56
CA GLU A 52 2.43 0.83 18.90
C GLU A 52 2.71 -0.45 19.72
N ALA A 53 2.61 -1.62 19.09
CA ALA A 53 2.80 -2.91 19.75
C ALA A 53 4.26 -3.20 20.14
N ILE A 54 5.24 -2.60 19.46
CA ILE A 54 6.67 -2.80 19.72
C ILE A 54 7.33 -1.64 20.48
N GLN A 55 6.54 -0.68 20.99
CA GLN A 55 7.06 0.57 21.55
C GLN A 55 8.07 0.39 22.69
N ASP A 56 7.91 -0.67 23.49
CA ASP A 56 8.80 -1.00 24.62
C ASP A 56 10.20 -1.42 24.14
N ALA A 57 10.29 -2.00 22.94
CA ALA A 57 11.55 -2.38 22.30
C ALA A 57 12.10 -1.26 21.41
N VAL A 58 11.22 -0.55 20.70
CA VAL A 58 11.56 0.55 19.78
C VAL A 58 10.60 1.71 20.02
N PRO A 59 11.03 2.81 20.68
CA PRO A 59 10.15 3.92 21.00
C PRO A 59 9.45 4.53 19.77
N LEU A 60 8.22 5.01 19.95
CA LEU A 60 7.41 5.61 18.87
C LEU A 60 8.13 6.76 18.17
N SER A 61 8.93 7.55 18.89
CA SER A 61 9.74 8.63 18.34
C SER A 61 10.72 8.19 17.25
N LYS A 62 11.09 6.89 17.21
CA LYS A 62 11.93 6.31 16.16
C LYS A 62 11.11 5.69 15.03
N THR A 63 9.90 5.19 15.29
CA THR A 63 9.06 4.51 14.29
C THR A 63 8.17 5.48 13.52
N GLU A 64 7.65 6.54 14.15
CA GLU A 64 6.76 7.53 13.51
C GLU A 64 7.40 8.19 12.28
N PRO A 65 8.67 8.64 12.29
CA PRO A 65 9.29 9.19 11.09
C PRO A 65 9.37 8.18 9.94
N VAL A 66 9.53 6.88 10.25
CA VAL A 66 9.59 5.81 9.25
C VAL A 66 8.20 5.54 8.66
N LEU A 67 7.12 5.65 9.45
CA LEU A 67 5.75 5.51 8.95
C LEU A 67 5.39 6.58 7.91
N ASN A 68 6.00 7.76 7.98
CA ASN A 68 5.80 8.83 6.99
C ASN A 68 6.35 8.48 5.60
N LEU A 69 7.30 7.54 5.53
CA LEU A 69 7.83 7.05 4.23
C LEU A 69 6.81 6.18 3.49
N PHE A 70 5.76 5.69 4.16
CA PHE A 70 4.80 4.76 3.56
C PHE A 70 4.15 5.33 2.30
N ASP A 71 3.68 6.58 2.35
CA ASP A 71 2.92 7.17 1.25
C ASP A 71 3.82 7.37 0.01
N GLU A 72 5.03 7.90 0.22
CA GLU A 72 6.04 8.08 -0.83
C GLU A 72 6.43 6.74 -1.47
N GLU A 73 6.69 5.71 -0.65
CA GLU A 73 7.08 4.39 -1.13
C GLU A 73 5.93 3.69 -1.88
N PHE A 74 4.70 3.79 -1.35
CA PHE A 74 3.52 3.27 -2.02
C PHE A 74 3.32 3.93 -3.38
N ASP A 75 3.35 5.26 -3.44
CA ASP A 75 3.14 6.02 -4.68
C ASP A 75 4.25 5.73 -5.70
N ARG A 76 5.51 5.68 -5.25
CA ARG A 76 6.66 5.34 -6.10
C ARG A 76 6.47 3.98 -6.76
N HIS A 77 6.14 2.96 -5.98
CA HIS A 77 5.96 1.59 -6.49
C HIS A 77 4.68 1.42 -7.31
N TYR A 78 3.57 2.04 -6.90
CA TYR A 78 2.30 2.00 -7.61
C TYR A 78 2.44 2.65 -8.99
N ASN A 79 2.96 3.87 -9.05
CA ASN A 79 3.18 4.60 -10.30
C ASN A 79 4.15 3.86 -11.21
N MET A 80 5.26 3.34 -10.68
CA MET A 80 6.19 2.53 -11.47
C MET A 80 5.49 1.31 -12.11
N LYS A 81 4.66 0.59 -11.36
CA LYS A 81 3.90 -0.56 -11.88
C LYS A 81 2.85 -0.13 -12.93
N MET A 82 2.13 0.97 -12.69
CA MET A 82 1.12 1.46 -13.62
C MET A 82 1.74 1.98 -14.92
N ARG A 83 2.85 2.72 -14.85
CA ARG A 83 3.62 3.16 -16.03
C ARG A 83 4.03 1.98 -16.90
N LYS A 84 4.55 0.91 -16.28
CA LYS A 84 4.88 -0.34 -17.01
C LYS A 84 3.67 -0.98 -17.69
N LYS A 85 2.50 -0.99 -17.05
CA LYS A 85 1.26 -1.55 -17.64
C LYS A 85 0.80 -0.81 -18.90
N VAL A 86 1.03 0.50 -18.98
CA VAL A 86 0.66 1.33 -20.14
C VAL A 86 1.84 1.59 -21.08
N PHE A 87 2.91 0.79 -21.00
CA PHE A 87 4.13 0.92 -21.81
C PHE A 87 4.84 2.29 -21.72
N LEU A 88 4.59 3.06 -20.65
CA LEU A 88 5.34 4.28 -20.37
C LEU A 88 6.66 3.90 -19.70
N PHE A 89 7.70 3.72 -20.51
CA PHE A 89 9.06 3.53 -19.99
C PHE A 89 9.54 4.82 -19.34
N MET A 90 10.21 4.70 -18.19
CA MET A 90 10.94 5.82 -17.59
C MET A 90 12.09 6.19 -18.54
N HIS A 91 11.83 7.09 -19.48
CA HIS A 91 12.90 7.76 -20.19
C HIS A 91 13.57 8.69 -19.18
N ASN A 92 14.74 8.28 -18.68
CA ASN A 92 15.71 9.21 -18.12
C ASN A 92 16.23 10.08 -19.28
N HIS A 93 15.42 11.02 -19.76
CA HIS A 93 15.98 12.18 -20.42
C HIS A 93 16.58 13.06 -19.32
N ARG A 94 17.81 12.72 -18.91
CA ARG A 94 18.76 13.80 -18.61
C ARG A 94 18.86 14.57 -19.92
N PHE A 95 18.29 15.75 -19.96
CA PHE A 95 18.74 16.76 -20.91
C PHE A 95 20.16 17.13 -20.50
N GLU A 96 21.12 16.34 -20.95
CA GLU A 96 22.55 16.66 -20.94
C GLU A 96 22.92 16.91 -22.41
N TYR A 97 23.34 18.16 -22.70
CA TYR A 97 23.92 18.71 -23.94
C TYR A 97 22.93 18.88 -25.12
N LEU A 98 22.75 20.06 -25.75
CA LEU A 98 23.59 21.25 -25.96
C LEU A 98 22.77 22.54 -25.85
#